data_AF-A0A8J7FFZ4-F1
#
_entry.id   AF-A0A8J7FFZ4-F1
#
_cell.length_a   1.000
_cell.length_b   1.000
_cell.length_c   1.000
_cell.angle_alpha   90.00
_cell.angle_beta   90.00
_cell.angle_gamma   90.00
#
_symmetry.space_group_name_H-M   'P 1'
#
loop_
_entity.id
_entity.type
_entity.pdbx_description
1 polymer ?
#
loop_
_entity_poly.entity_id
_entity_poly.type
_entity_poly.pdbx_seq_one_letter_code
_entity_poly.pdbx_strand_id
1 'polypeptide(L)'
;MGATDEYFTQAGNHWDLETLYIDLASAKGKRLTPVEKLHLRGLLCGHSPGEIAEKLGKNAKGVETDLCATVYKYVKGLVDKGNAKVENWRNISEWLEEAGYKSLSSVKAQGMDLLPENSVVNITNINIEQNQLVIVLNLRIPTKLASESMKNEINIDSNQAK
;
A
#
# COMPACT_ATOMS: atom_id res chain seq x y z
N MET A 1 -9.84 -30.63 9.54
CA MET A 1 -8.83 -29.57 9.69
C MET A 1 -9.08 -28.57 8.57
N GLY A 2 -9.62 -27.40 8.90
CA GLY A 2 -10.28 -26.52 7.93
C GLY A 2 -9.30 -25.73 7.07
N ALA A 3 -9.54 -25.73 5.75
CA ALA A 3 -8.83 -25.00 4.70
C ALA A 3 -9.04 -23.47 4.77
N THR A 4 -9.07 -22.88 5.96
CA THR A 4 -9.36 -21.45 6.13
C THR A 4 -8.12 -20.57 6.05
N ASP A 5 -6.90 -21.13 6.11
CA ASP A 5 -5.67 -20.34 6.02
C ASP A 5 -5.42 -19.78 4.61
N GLU A 6 -6.08 -20.35 3.60
CA GLU A 6 -5.95 -19.97 2.19
C GLU A 6 -6.76 -18.74 1.78
N TYR A 7 -7.70 -18.28 2.61
CA TYR A 7 -8.48 -17.08 2.28
C TYR A 7 -7.65 -15.81 2.49
N PHE A 8 -7.88 -14.84 1.59
CA PHE A 8 -7.29 -13.50 1.65
C PHE A 8 -5.76 -13.48 1.58
N THR A 9 -5.14 -14.52 1.01
CA THR A 9 -3.67 -14.60 0.79
C THR A 9 -3.13 -13.43 -0.03
N GLN A 10 -3.94 -12.88 -0.93
CA GLN A 10 -3.64 -11.68 -1.72
C GLN A 10 -3.29 -10.44 -0.88
N ALA A 11 -3.64 -10.38 0.42
CA ALA A 11 -3.19 -9.32 1.31
C ALA A 11 -1.66 -9.22 1.37
N GLY A 12 -0.95 -10.36 1.31
CA GLY A 12 0.51 -10.39 1.34
C GLY A 12 1.19 -9.75 0.13
N ASN A 13 0.46 -9.46 -0.95
CA ASN A 13 1.00 -8.77 -2.12
C ASN A 13 1.14 -7.26 -1.91
N HIS A 14 0.33 -6.69 -1.00
CA HIS A 14 0.23 -5.24 -0.79
C HIS A 14 0.61 -4.81 0.62
N TRP A 15 0.79 -5.76 1.53
CA TRP A 15 1.02 -5.50 2.95
C TRP A 15 2.16 -6.35 3.49
N ASP A 16 2.98 -5.75 4.34
CA ASP A 16 4.00 -6.47 5.11
C ASP A 16 3.33 -7.19 6.28
N LEU A 17 2.77 -8.37 5.97
CA LEU A 17 2.07 -9.20 6.95
C LEU A 17 3.00 -9.74 8.04
N GLU A 18 4.28 -9.94 7.75
CA GLU A 18 5.23 -10.46 8.72
C GLU A 18 5.44 -9.45 9.85
N THR A 19 5.81 -8.22 9.48
CA THR A 19 6.02 -7.13 10.45
C THR A 19 4.71 -6.81 11.17
N LEU A 20 3.57 -6.74 10.47
CA LEU A 20 2.25 -6.53 11.08
C LEU A 20 1.92 -7.57 12.15
N TYR A 21 2.20 -8.85 11.91
CA TYR A 21 1.90 -9.89 12.89
C TYR A 21 2.80 -9.83 14.12
N ILE A 22 4.07 -9.45 13.94
CA ILE A 22 5.02 -9.28 15.05
C ILE A 22 4.61 -8.09 15.91
N ASP A 23 4.28 -6.96 15.29
CA ASP A 23 3.95 -5.73 15.99
C ASP A 23 2.59 -5.81 16.69
N LEU A 24 1.58 -6.38 16.02
CA LEU A 24 0.29 -6.63 16.66
C LEU A 24 0.40 -7.66 17.80
N ALA A 25 1.29 -8.66 17.68
CA ALA A 25 1.53 -9.61 18.77
C ALA A 25 2.19 -8.93 19.98
N SER A 26 3.09 -7.98 19.72
CA SER A 26 3.71 -7.13 20.74
C SER A 26 2.67 -6.23 21.41
N ALA A 27 1.80 -5.57 20.63
CA ALA A 27 0.71 -4.74 21.15
C ALA A 27 -0.33 -5.53 21.97
N LYS A 28 -0.62 -6.77 21.57
CA LYS A 28 -1.50 -7.69 22.31
C LYS A 28 -0.82 -8.31 23.54
N GLY A 29 0.51 -8.37 23.55
CA GLY A 29 1.32 -9.11 24.52
C GLY A 29 1.30 -10.64 24.34
N LYS A 30 0.73 -11.15 23.23
CA LYS A 30 0.63 -12.59 22.89
C LYS A 30 0.61 -12.77 21.38
N ARG A 31 0.94 -13.98 20.91
CA ARG A 31 0.85 -14.35 19.49
C ARG A 31 -0.59 -14.20 18.97
N LEU A 32 -0.73 -13.70 17.74
CA LEU A 32 -2.02 -13.66 17.04
C LEU A 32 -2.50 -15.08 16.76
N THR A 33 -3.79 -15.31 16.99
CA THR A 33 -4.43 -16.58 16.63
C THR A 33 -4.60 -16.68 15.10
N PRO A 34 -4.72 -17.89 14.53
CA PRO A 34 -4.99 -18.05 13.11
C PRO A 34 -6.23 -17.29 12.63
N VAL A 35 -7.27 -17.23 13.47
CA VAL A 35 -8.51 -16.51 13.17
C VAL A 35 -8.30 -15.00 13.10
N GLU A 36 -7.52 -14.44 14.04
CA GLU A 36 -7.19 -13.00 14.04
C GLU A 36 -6.38 -12.62 12.80
N LYS A 37 -5.39 -13.44 12.42
CA LYS A 37 -4.61 -13.24 11.19
C LYS A 37 -5.51 -13.27 9.97
N LEU A 38 -6.45 -14.20 9.93
CA LEU A 38 -7.38 -14.37 8.82
C LEU A 38 -8.33 -13.18 8.68
N HIS A 39 -8.94 -12.74 9.77
CA HIS A 39 -9.81 -11.57 9.79
C HIS A 39 -9.04 -10.29 9.42
N LEU A 40 -7.79 -10.14 9.90
CA LEU A 40 -6.92 -9.03 9.50
C LEU A 40 -6.66 -9.05 7.98
N ARG A 41 -6.26 -10.19 7.40
CA ARG A 41 -6.07 -10.31 5.95
C ARG A 41 -7.32 -9.93 5.17
N GLY A 42 -8.50 -10.35 5.64
CA GLY A 42 -9.78 -9.95 5.06
C GLY A 42 -9.98 -8.44 5.00
N LEU A 43 -9.71 -7.73 6.10
CA LEU A 43 -9.79 -6.27 6.16
C LEU A 43 -8.79 -5.59 5.23
N LEU A 44 -7.54 -6.08 5.22
CA LEU A 44 -6.46 -5.55 4.38
C LEU A 44 -6.69 -5.77 2.88
N CYS A 45 -7.48 -6.79 2.52
CA CYS A 45 -7.99 -6.99 1.16
C CYS A 45 -9.15 -6.06 0.80
N GLY A 46 -9.64 -5.22 1.71
CA GLY A 46 -10.76 -4.33 1.48
C GLY A 46 -12.14 -4.99 1.63
N HIS A 47 -12.24 -6.12 2.34
CA HIS A 47 -13.52 -6.74 2.64
C HIS A 47 -14.10 -6.21 3.97
N SER A 48 -15.40 -5.94 3.97
CA SER A 48 -16.15 -5.62 5.17
C SER A 48 -16.32 -6.84 6.09
N PRO A 49 -16.62 -6.64 7.39
CA PRO A 49 -16.90 -7.75 8.32
C PRO A 49 -17.99 -8.72 7.82
N GLY A 50 -19.00 -8.20 7.11
CA GLY A 50 -20.06 -9.02 6.50
C GLY A 50 -19.54 -9.90 5.36
N GLU A 51 -18.74 -9.36 4.46
CA GLU A 51 -18.12 -10.12 3.35
C GLU A 51 -17.12 -11.16 3.86
N ILE A 52 -16.36 -10.82 4.90
CA ILE A 52 -15.47 -11.77 5.57
C ILE A 52 -16.29 -12.93 6.15
N ALA A 53 -17.38 -12.63 6.84
CA ALA A 53 -18.25 -13.64 7.42
C ALA A 53 -18.88 -14.55 6.36
N GLU A 54 -19.36 -13.97 5.26
CA GLU A 54 -19.92 -14.73 4.13
C GLU A 54 -18.88 -15.69 3.55
N LYS A 55 -17.66 -15.21 3.26
CA LYS A 55 -16.57 -16.05 2.72
C LYS A 55 -16.13 -17.15 3.67
N LEU A 56 -16.21 -16.91 4.98
CA LEU A 56 -15.84 -17.89 6.01
C LEU A 56 -17.01 -18.79 6.41
N GLY A 57 -18.21 -18.60 5.86
CA GLY A 57 -19.43 -19.33 6.28
C GLY A 57 -19.81 -19.08 7.75
N LYS A 58 -19.48 -17.90 8.28
CA LYS A 58 -19.72 -17.49 9.68
C LYS A 58 -20.84 -16.47 9.78
N ASN A 59 -21.31 -16.24 11.01
CA ASN A 59 -22.26 -15.17 11.28
C ASN A 59 -21.57 -13.80 11.26
N ALA A 60 -22.13 -12.84 10.50
CA ALA A 60 -21.60 -11.48 10.35
C ALA A 60 -21.43 -10.74 11.68
N LYS A 61 -22.43 -10.82 12.59
CA LYS A 61 -22.36 -10.19 13.91
C LYS A 61 -21.24 -10.77 14.77
N GLY A 62 -20.97 -12.07 14.62
CA GLY A 62 -19.88 -12.74 15.31
C GLY A 62 -18.51 -12.21 14.85
N VAL A 63 -18.30 -12.10 13.54
CA VAL A 63 -17.05 -11.56 12.97
C VAL A 63 -16.85 -10.08 13.34
N GLU A 64 -17.91 -9.28 13.30
CA GLU A 64 -17.84 -7.87 13.69
C GLU A 64 -17.47 -7.68 15.17
N THR A 65 -18.09 -8.48 16.05
CA THR A 65 -17.78 -8.45 17.48
C THR A 65 -16.34 -8.89 17.75
N ASP A 66 -15.88 -9.94 17.07
CA ASP A 66 -14.52 -10.45 17.19
C ASP A 66 -13.49 -9.40 16.71
N LEU A 67 -13.72 -8.78 15.55
CA LEU A 67 -12.87 -7.70 15.03
C LEU A 67 -12.77 -6.52 16.00
N CYS A 68 -13.90 -6.11 16.60
CA CYS A 68 -13.94 -5.02 17.56
C CYS A 68 -13.15 -5.35 18.84
N ALA A 69 -13.28 -6.57 19.34
CA ALA A 69 -12.60 -7.03 20.55
C ALA A 69 -11.10 -7.33 20.35
N THR A 70 -10.70 -7.68 19.13
CA THR A 70 -9.35 -8.15 18.79
C THR A 70 -8.61 -7.14 17.89
N VAL A 71 -8.73 -7.27 16.57
CA VAL A 71 -7.95 -6.53 15.57
C VAL A 71 -8.02 -5.02 15.79
N TYR A 72 -9.22 -4.47 15.99
CA TYR A 72 -9.39 -3.02 16.18
C TYR A 72 -8.70 -2.53 17.44
N LYS A 73 -8.76 -3.31 18.52
CA LYS A 73 -8.11 -2.98 19.78
C LYS A 73 -6.58 -3.00 19.64
N TYR A 74 -6.04 -3.99 18.93
CA TYR A 74 -4.59 -4.15 18.76
C TYR A 74 -4.02 -3.07 17.85
N VAL A 75 -4.70 -2.76 16.74
CA VAL A 75 -4.29 -1.69 15.82
C VAL A 75 -4.30 -0.35 16.54
N LYS A 76 -5.32 -0.03 17.36
CA LYS A 76 -5.33 1.21 18.17
C LYS A 76 -4.13 1.33 19.10
N GLY A 77 -3.76 0.23 19.76
CA GLY A 77 -2.58 0.19 20.62
C GLY A 77 -1.28 0.36 19.85
N LEU A 78 -1.24 -0.12 18.60
CA LEU A 78 -0.07 -0.02 17.73
C LEU A 78 0.13 1.40 17.16
N VAL A 79 -0.93 2.04 16.69
CA VAL A 79 -0.85 3.38 16.06
C VAL A 79 -1.05 4.54 17.04
N ASP A 80 -1.01 4.27 18.35
CA ASP A 80 -1.25 5.22 19.44
C ASP A 80 -2.52 6.09 19.26
N LYS A 81 -3.57 5.50 18.67
CA LYS A 81 -4.88 6.15 18.48
C LYS A 81 -5.80 5.85 19.66
N GLY A 82 -5.30 5.98 20.89
CA GLY A 82 -5.87 5.41 22.12
C GLY A 82 -7.37 5.63 22.34
N ASN A 83 -7.92 6.78 21.92
CA ASN A 83 -9.34 7.11 22.04
C ASN A 83 -10.08 7.27 20.70
N ALA A 84 -9.43 7.05 19.55
CA ALA A 84 -10.11 7.17 18.28
C ALA A 84 -11.18 6.08 18.15
N LYS A 85 -12.42 6.47 17.86
CA LYS A 85 -13.47 5.53 17.52
C LYS A 85 -13.21 5.01 16.11
N VAL A 86 -13.22 3.69 15.94
CA VAL A 86 -13.24 3.08 14.60
C VAL A 86 -14.68 3.20 14.14
N GLU A 87 -14.99 4.29 13.43
CA GLU A 87 -16.33 4.53 12.88
C GLU A 87 -16.58 3.73 11.62
N ASN A 88 -15.51 3.45 10.87
CA ASN A 88 -15.54 2.63 9.68
C ASN A 88 -14.39 1.62 9.72
N TRP A 89 -14.67 0.37 9.34
CA TRP A 89 -13.66 -0.69 9.29
C TRP A 89 -12.50 -0.33 8.34
N ARG A 90 -12.75 0.53 7.34
CA ARG A 90 -11.74 1.05 6.41
C ARG A 90 -10.63 1.82 7.11
N ASN A 91 -10.95 2.52 8.20
CA ASN A 91 -9.99 3.29 8.99
C ASN A 91 -8.84 2.41 9.49
N ILE A 92 -9.08 1.11 9.71
CA ILE A 92 -8.02 0.17 10.12
C ILE A 92 -6.95 0.03 9.04
N SER A 93 -7.37 -0.13 7.78
CA SER A 93 -6.42 -0.23 6.68
C SER A 93 -5.70 1.11 6.48
N GLU A 94 -6.43 2.23 6.54
CA GLU A 94 -5.83 3.57 6.42
C GLU A 94 -4.77 3.84 7.51
N TRP A 95 -5.06 3.51 8.77
CA TRP A 95 -4.09 3.71 9.86
C TRP A 95 -2.85 2.83 9.72
N LEU A 96 -3.01 1.60 9.25
CA LEU A 96 -1.88 0.72 9.00
C LEU A 96 -1.05 1.17 7.78
N GLU A 97 -1.70 1.76 6.78
CA GLU A 97 -1.02 2.41 5.65
C GLU A 97 -0.23 3.64 6.10
N GLU A 98 -0.83 4.53 6.91
CA GLU A 98 -0.15 5.68 7.51
C GLU A 98 1.04 5.28 8.39
N ALA A 99 0.93 4.14 9.08
CA ALA A 99 2.02 3.57 9.88
C ALA A 99 3.11 2.87 9.06
N GLY A 100 2.98 2.81 7.73
CA GLY A 100 4.01 2.30 6.82
C GLY A 100 3.97 0.79 6.58
N TYR A 101 2.90 0.09 6.99
CA TYR A 101 2.79 -1.36 6.78
C TYR A 101 2.37 -1.77 5.37
N LYS A 102 1.91 -0.81 4.57
CA LYS A 102 1.56 -1.07 3.17
C LYS A 102 2.84 -1.18 2.35
N SER A 103 3.07 -2.33 1.74
CA SER A 103 4.26 -2.59 0.96
C SER A 103 4.34 -1.59 -0.20
N LEU A 104 5.47 -0.87 -0.27
CA LEU A 104 5.77 0.10 -1.32
C LEU A 104 5.76 -0.51 -2.74
N SER A 105 5.76 -1.84 -2.86
CA SER A 105 5.52 -2.57 -4.09
C SER A 105 4.16 -2.24 -4.74
N SER A 106 3.19 -1.76 -3.95
CA SER A 106 1.90 -1.26 -4.46
C SER A 106 1.93 0.21 -4.87
N VAL A 107 3.05 0.92 -4.71
CA VAL A 107 3.33 2.14 -5.46
C VAL A 107 3.66 1.73 -6.91
N LYS A 108 2.70 1.09 -7.59
CA LYS A 108 2.29 1.62 -8.88
C LYS A 108 1.69 2.99 -8.56
N ALA A 109 2.56 3.97 -8.29
CA ALA A 109 2.17 5.35 -8.46
C ALA A 109 1.63 5.39 -9.89
N GLN A 110 0.33 5.65 -10.03
CA GLN A 110 -0.29 5.98 -11.31
C GLN A 110 0.22 7.36 -11.78
N GLY A 111 1.54 7.55 -11.76
CA GLY A 111 2.19 8.86 -11.81
C GLY A 111 3.64 8.91 -11.33
N MET A 112 4.36 7.78 -11.17
CA MET A 112 5.84 7.81 -11.17
C MET A 112 6.42 7.11 -12.38
N ASP A 113 6.00 7.59 -13.55
CA ASP A 113 6.88 7.79 -14.70
C ASP A 113 7.58 9.16 -14.59
N LEU A 114 7.86 9.64 -13.36
CA LEU A 114 8.50 10.93 -13.10
C LEU A 114 9.94 10.99 -13.62
N LEU A 115 10.49 9.84 -13.98
CA LEU A 115 11.82 9.69 -14.50
C LEU A 115 11.72 9.11 -15.92
N PRO A 116 12.12 9.87 -16.95
CA PRO A 116 12.14 9.35 -18.31
C PRO A 116 12.94 8.06 -18.40
N GLU A 117 12.56 7.20 -19.35
CA GLU A 117 13.34 6.02 -19.75
C GLU A 117 14.82 6.44 -19.87
N ASN A 118 15.71 5.71 -19.20
CA ASN A 118 17.15 6.00 -19.05
C ASN A 118 17.57 7.01 -17.97
N SER A 119 16.71 7.34 -17.01
CA SER A 119 17.16 8.07 -15.82
C SER A 119 18.09 7.19 -14.98
N VAL A 120 19.26 7.72 -14.62
CA VAL A 120 20.27 6.99 -13.84
C VAL A 120 20.43 7.65 -12.48
N VAL A 121 20.34 6.82 -11.43
CA VAL A 121 20.65 7.22 -10.05
C VAL A 121 21.91 6.47 -9.64
N ASN A 122 22.98 7.21 -9.36
CA ASN A 122 24.22 6.65 -8.84
C ASN A 122 24.40 7.10 -7.39
N ILE A 123 24.35 6.14 -6.46
CA ILE A 123 24.71 6.40 -5.08
C ILE A 123 26.24 6.31 -5.00
N THR A 124 26.89 7.44 -4.75
CA THR A 124 28.35 7.51 -4.75
C THR A 124 28.95 7.32 -3.38
N ASN A 125 28.21 7.64 -2.31
CA ASN A 125 28.67 7.41 -0.95
C ASN A 125 27.49 7.28 0.01
N ILE A 126 27.55 6.30 0.90
CA ILE A 126 26.65 6.16 2.05
C ILE A 126 27.54 6.11 3.27
N ASN A 127 27.36 7.04 4.20
CA ASN A 127 28.11 7.06 5.46
C ASN A 127 27.17 7.42 6.62
N ILE A 128 27.50 6.91 7.80
CA ILE A 128 26.81 7.21 9.05
C ILE A 128 27.85 7.76 10.02
N GLU A 129 27.83 9.06 10.27
CA GLU A 129 28.74 9.72 11.20
C GLU A 129 27.96 10.60 12.18
N GLN A 130 28.35 10.59 13.45
CA GLN A 130 27.81 11.50 14.47
C GLN A 130 26.27 11.56 14.51
N ASN A 131 25.61 10.39 14.44
CA ASN A 131 24.14 10.27 14.41
C ASN A 131 23.49 10.92 13.17
N GLN A 132 24.25 11.12 12.10
CA GLN A 132 23.77 11.62 10.81
C GLN A 132 24.02 10.58 9.73
N LEU A 133 22.95 10.26 8.99
CA LEU A 133 23.04 9.48 7.76
C LEU A 133 23.32 10.45 6.61
N VAL A 134 24.50 10.33 5.99
CA VAL A 134 24.91 11.13 4.85
C VAL A 134 24.84 10.27 3.59
N ILE A 135 23.96 10.64 2.67
CA ILE A 135 23.80 9.98 1.38
C ILE A 135 24.18 10.99 0.30
N VAL A 136 25.21 10.68 -0.47
CA VAL A 136 25.59 11.46 -1.65
C VAL A 136 25.08 10.73 -2.88
N LEU A 137 24.15 11.36 -3.60
CA LEU A 137 23.54 10.83 -4.81
C LEU A 137 23.80 11.74 -6.00
N ASN A 138 24.14 11.12 -7.13
CA ASN A 138 24.18 11.75 -8.43
C ASN A 138 22.96 11.30 -9.22
N LEU A 139 22.04 12.23 -9.49
CA LEU A 139 20.82 12.00 -10.24
C LEU A 139 20.95 12.63 -11.63
N ARG A 140 20.78 11.82 -12.68
CA ARG A 140 20.72 12.29 -14.07
C ARG A 140 19.33 12.03 -14.65
N ILE A 141 18.63 13.12 -14.96
CA ILE A 141 17.29 13.09 -15.58
C ILE A 141 17.41 13.64 -17.01
N PRO A 142 17.23 12.82 -18.06
CA PRO A 142 17.24 13.31 -19.43
C PRO A 142 15.94 14.08 -19.75
N THR A 143 16.03 15.37 -20.06
CA THR A 143 14.87 16.15 -20.53
C THR A 143 14.76 16.08 -22.05
N LYS A 144 13.64 15.58 -22.60
CA LYS A 144 13.34 15.79 -24.02
C LYS A 144 12.90 17.24 -24.18
N LEU A 145 13.74 18.07 -24.81
CA LEU A 145 13.34 19.41 -25.23
C LEU A 145 12.32 19.26 -26.38
N ALA A 146 11.06 19.57 -26.11
CA ALA A 146 10.09 19.81 -27.17
C ALA A 146 10.44 21.13 -27.86
N SER A 147 11.07 21.06 -29.03
CA SER A 147 11.14 22.17 -29.97
C SER A 147 11.53 21.70 -31.38
N GLU A 148 10.55 21.21 -32.13
CA GLU A 148 10.50 21.42 -33.58
C GLU A 148 9.10 21.94 -33.93
N SER A 149 8.90 23.25 -33.76
CA SER A 149 7.77 23.96 -34.36
C SER A 149 8.05 24.22 -35.84
N MET A 150 7.03 23.97 -36.66
CA MET A 150 6.74 24.60 -37.96
C MET A 150 7.73 24.39 -39.11
N LYS A 151 7.40 23.45 -39.99
CA LYS A 151 7.53 23.66 -41.45
C LYS A 151 6.14 23.82 -42.04
N ASN A 152 5.76 25.08 -42.25
CA ASN A 152 4.73 25.44 -43.21
C ASN A 152 5.21 25.04 -44.60
N GLU A 153 4.50 24.16 -45.29
CA GLU A 153 4.45 24.18 -46.75
C GLU A 153 3.00 24.43 -47.15
N ILE A 154 2.75 25.67 -47.57
CA ILE A 154 1.55 26.08 -48.27
C ILE A 154 1.69 25.46 -49.67
N ASN A 155 0.99 24.36 -49.95
CA ASN A 155 0.87 23.87 -51.32
C ASN A 155 -0.30 24.60 -51.99
N ILE A 156 0.00 25.71 -52.69
CA ILE A 156 -0.91 26.27 -53.70
C ILE A 156 -0.66 25.48 -54.99
N ASP A 157 -1.43 24.41 -55.18
CA ASP A 157 -1.52 23.79 -56.50
C ASP A 157 -2.74 24.38 -57.23
N SER A 158 -2.46 25.45 -57.97
CA SER A 158 -3.32 25.94 -59.03
C SER A 158 -3.17 25.01 -60.23
N ASN A 159 -4.04 24.00 -60.41
CA ASN A 159 -4.67 23.72 -61.71
C ASN A 159 -5.60 22.50 -61.77
N GLN A 160 -6.73 22.77 -62.45
CA GLN A 160 -7.57 21.88 -63.26
C GLN A 160 -8.55 20.90 -62.59
N ALA A 161 -9.84 21.27 -62.64
CA ALA A 161 -10.85 20.43 -63.28
C ALA A 161 -12.07 21.26 -63.77
N LYS A 162 -12.14 21.38 -65.10
CA LYS A 162 -13.32 21.57 -65.98
C LYS A 162 -13.94 22.95 -66.15
#